data_AF-A0A7C5NJ98-F1
#
_entry.id   AF-A0A7C5NJ98-F1
#
_cell.length_a   1.000
_cell.length_b   1.000
_cell.length_c   1.000
_cell.angle_alpha   90.00
_cell.angle_beta   90.00
_cell.angle_gamma   90.00
#
_symmetry.space_group_name_H-M   'P 1'
#
loop_
_entity.id
_entity.type
_entity.pdbx_description
1 polymer ?
#
loop_
_entity_poly.entity_id
_entity_poly.type
_entity_poly.pdbx_seq_one_letter_code
_entity_poly.pdbx_strand_id
1 'polypeptide(L)' 'PSGYRTVFNMYVIEGFNHKEIGEKLNIAESSSRSQLAKSKKMLKKLITELYSDNG' A
#
# COMPACT_ATOMS: atom_id res chain seq x y z
N PRO A 1 -3.31 -3.72 8.45
CA PRO A 1 -4.74 -3.38 8.24
C PRO A 1 -5.15 -3.70 6.81
N SER A 2 -6.39 -4.15 6.58
CA SER A 2 -6.89 -4.58 5.25
C SER A 2 -6.74 -3.50 4.17
N GLY A 3 -7.10 -2.24 4.48
CA GLY A 3 -7.05 -1.14 3.51
C GLY A 3 -5.67 -0.85 2.91
N TYR A 4 -4.58 -1.18 3.61
CA TYR A 4 -3.21 -0.91 3.14
C TYR A 4 -2.86 -1.81 1.96
N ARG A 5 -3.19 -3.11 2.07
CA ARG A 5 -2.98 -4.08 0.98
C ARG A 5 -3.82 -3.73 -0.24
N THR A 6 -5.08 -3.34 -0.04
CA THR A 6 -5.98 -2.95 -1.13
C THR A 6 -5.42 -1.75 -1.89
N VAL A 7 -5.08 -0.66 -1.21
CA VAL A 7 -4.51 0.55 -1.86
C VAL A 7 -3.19 0.25 -2.55
N PHE A 8 -2.33 -0.58 -1.97
CA PHE A 8 -1.08 -1.00 -2.60
C PHE A 8 -1.33 -1.75 -3.92
N ASN A 9 -2.22 -2.74 -3.93
CA ASN A 9 -2.53 -3.53 -5.12
C ASN A 9 -3.14 -2.65 -6.23
N MET A 10 -4.14 -1.84 -5.88
CA MET A 10 -4.80 -0.96 -6.83
C MET A 10 -3.81 0.01 -7.49
N TYR A 11 -2.86 0.57 -6.72
CA TYR A 11 -1.88 1.51 -7.27
C TYR A 11 -0.76 0.81 -8.06
N VAL A 12 -0.12 -0.21 -7.45
CA VAL A 12 1.14 -0.79 -7.97
C VAL A 12 0.88 -1.85 -9.03
N ILE A 13 -0.21 -2.60 -8.91
CA ILE A 13 -0.51 -3.74 -9.78
C ILE A 13 -1.54 -3.35 -10.84
N GLU A 14 -2.62 -2.69 -10.43
CA GLU A 14 -3.74 -2.35 -11.31
C GLU A 14 -3.55 -0.99 -12.01
N GLY A 15 -2.62 -0.15 -11.54
CA GLY A 15 -2.26 1.12 -12.18
C GLY A 15 -3.19 2.29 -11.86
N PHE A 16 -4.09 2.17 -10.88
CA PHE A 16 -4.97 3.27 -10.47
C PHE A 16 -4.18 4.42 -9.84
N ASN A 17 -4.58 5.65 -10.13
CA ASN A 17 -4.09 6.82 -9.42
C ASN A 17 -4.84 7.02 -8.09
N HIS A 18 -4.32 7.90 -7.21
CA HIS A 18 -4.89 8.09 -5.88
C HIS A 18 -6.33 8.63 -5.88
N LYS A 19 -6.70 9.41 -6.90
CA LYS A 19 -8.04 9.96 -7.04
C LYS A 19 -9.04 8.85 -7.34
N GLU A 20 -8.74 8.00 -8.31
CA GLU A 20 -9.58 6.84 -8.67
C GLU A 20 -9.73 5.85 -7.50
N ILE A 21 -8.65 5.63 -6.73
CA ILE A 21 -8.70 4.79 -5.53
C ILE A 21 -9.59 5.42 -4.46
N GLY A 22 -9.49 6.75 -4.25
CA GLY A 22 -10.32 7.47 -3.30
C GLY A 22 -11.81 7.36 -3.63
N GLU A 23 -12.16 7.54 -4.90
CA GLU A 23 -13.53 7.37 -5.41
C GLU A 23 -14.04 5.94 -5.23
N LYS A 24 -13.25 4.92 -5.61
CA LYS A 24 -13.65 3.50 -5.51
C LYS A 24 -13.82 3.02 -4.08
N LEU A 25 -12.97 3.46 -3.15
CA LEU A 25 -12.98 3.01 -1.76
C LEU A 25 -13.76 3.95 -0.83
N ASN A 26 -14.34 5.03 -1.36
CA ASN A 26 -14.98 6.10 -0.59
C ASN A 26 -14.08 6.65 0.52
N ILE A 27 -12.83 6.97 0.18
CA ILE A 27 -11.83 7.59 1.06
C ILE A 27 -11.24 8.83 0.42
N ALA A 28 -10.69 9.74 1.24
CA ALA A 28 -9.94 10.88 0.70
C ALA A 28 -8.70 10.42 -0.09
N GLU A 29 -8.37 11.16 -1.15
CA GLU A 29 -7.15 10.93 -1.94
C GLU A 29 -5.87 10.97 -1.07
N SER A 30 -5.84 11.84 -0.07
CA SER A 30 -4.77 11.92 0.93
C SER A 30 -4.68 10.66 1.81
N SER A 31 -5.81 10.02 2.11
CA SER A 31 -5.85 8.72 2.76
C SER A 31 -5.21 7.65 1.89
N SER A 32 -5.51 7.60 0.58
CA SER A 32 -4.86 6.68 -0.36
C SER A 32 -3.32 6.85 -0.37
N ARG A 33 -2.82 8.09 -0.46
CA ARG A 33 -1.37 8.37 -0.40
C ARG A 33 -0.73 7.85 0.89
N SER A 34 -1.32 8.17 2.04
CA SER A 34 -0.76 7.76 3.34
C SER A 34 -0.84 6.25 3.57
N GLN A 35 -1.89 5.59 3.07
CA GLN A 35 -2.02 4.13 3.11
C GLN A 35 -0.96 3.46 2.21
N LEU A 36 -0.71 3.97 1.00
CA LEU A 36 0.35 3.44 0.13
C LEU A 36 1.73 3.57 0.79
N ALA A 37 2.05 4.74 1.38
CA ALA A 37 3.32 4.95 2.07
C ALA A 37 3.54 3.97 3.23
N LYS A 38 2.51 3.77 4.07
CA LYS A 38 2.55 2.79 5.17
C LYS A 38 2.70 1.36 4.64
N SER A 39 2.01 1.02 3.55
CA SER A 39 2.09 -0.30 2.90
C SER A 39 3.51 -0.60 2.42
N LYS A 40 4.15 0.34 1.74
CA LYS A 40 5.55 0.21 1.28
C LYS A 40 6.52 0.03 2.45
N LYS A 41 6.34 0.80 3.54
CA LYS A 41 7.16 0.66 4.76
C LYS A 41 7.01 -0.73 5.40
N MET A 42 5.78 -1.23 5.51
CA MET A 42 5.51 -2.56 6.05
C MET A 42 6.08 -3.67 5.17
N LEU A 43 5.90 -3.58 3.84
CA LEU A 43 6.44 -4.56 2.90
C LEU A 43 7.97 -4.60 2.94
N LYS A 44 8.62 -3.42 2.97
CA LYS A 44 10.07 -3.33 3.13
C LYS A 44 10.53 -3.99 4.42
N LYS A 45 9.86 -3.73 5.55
CA LYS A 45 10.19 -4.34 6.84
C LYS A 45 10.10 -5.88 6.78
N LEU A 46 9.00 -6.41 6.24
CA LEU A 46 8.79 -7.85 6.11
C LEU A 46 9.88 -8.49 5.23
N ILE A 47 10.21 -7.87 4.10
CA ILE A 47 11.26 -8.33 3.20
C ILE A 47 12.61 -8.33 3.92
N THR A 48 12.95 -7.25 4.63
CA THR A 48 14.18 -7.18 5.42
C THR A 48 14.25 -8.28 6.47
N GLU A 49 13.19 -8.51 7.24
CA GLU A 49 13.14 -9.59 8.24
C GLU A 49 13.34 -10.97 7.58
N LEU A 50 12.64 -11.24 6.47
CA LEU A 50 12.78 -12.50 5.74
C LEU A 50 14.20 -12.77 5.23
N TYR A 51 14.92 -11.73 4.80
CA TYR A 51 16.30 -11.89 4.31
C TYR A 51 17.36 -11.79 5.42
N SER A 52 17.03 -11.20 6.57
CA SER A 52 17.93 -11.14 7.74
C SER A 52 17.99 -12.45 8.52
N ASP A 53 16.91 -13.25 8.54
CA ASP A 53 16.85 -14.55 9.24
C ASP A 53 17.47 -15.72 8.44
N ASN A 54 17.96 -15.47 7.22
CA ASN A 54 18.67 -16.45 6.38
C ASN A 54 20.21 -16.30 6.44
N GLY A 55 20.73 -15.63 7.47
CA GLY A 55 22.17 -15.43 7.72
C GLY A 55 22.69 -16.28 8.87
#